data_AF-A0A9D1H0B2-F1
#
_entry.id   AF-A0A9D1H0B2-F1
#
_cell.length_a   1.000
_cell.length_b   1.000
_cell.length_c   1.000
_cell.angle_alpha   90.00
_cell.angle_beta   90.00
_cell.angle_gamma   90.00
#
_symmetry.space_group_name_H-M   'P 1'
#
loop_
_entity.id
_entity.type
_entity.pdbx_description
1 polymer ?
#
loop_
_entity_poly.entity_id
_entity_poly.type
_entity_poly.pdbx_seq_one_letter_code
_entity_poly.pdbx_strand_id
1 'polypeptide(L)'
;MTLTVDGSTLSLRGHQLVWIPAHAPHAMTIVEGGQLISLYAASTLRPVGDRWSRTQVVGVDDLMGAALRHLGTPGLSPARQGLCHRLVVDLLNDSEPSPALSTPTDPRARTVAETLVADPADPRELRDFADHLGISEKTLSRAFRAGTGSTFRQ
;
A
#
# COMPACT_ATOMS: atom_id res chain seq x y z
N MET A 1 7.35 2.94 3.90
CA MET A 1 6.20 3.27 4.78
C MET A 1 5.34 2.03 4.93
N THR A 2 4.87 1.73 6.15
CA THR A 2 3.87 0.69 6.39
C THR A 2 2.54 1.32 6.81
N LEU A 3 1.44 0.78 6.30
CA LEU A 3 0.08 1.22 6.58
C LEU A 3 -0.76 0.01 6.99
N THR A 4 -1.29 0.03 8.20
CA THR A 4 -2.27 -0.95 8.67
C THR A 4 -3.67 -0.40 8.46
N VAL A 5 -4.52 -1.10 7.71
CA VAL A 5 -5.94 -0.78 7.53
C VAL A 5 -6.77 -2.04 7.78
N ASP A 6 -7.79 -1.96 8.63
CA ASP A 6 -8.67 -3.10 8.97
C ASP A 6 -7.90 -4.40 9.32
N GLY A 7 -6.78 -4.26 10.04
CA GLY A 7 -5.92 -5.38 10.45
C GLY A 7 -4.96 -5.92 9.38
N SER A 8 -5.01 -5.41 8.15
CA SER A 8 -4.07 -5.75 7.08
C SER A 8 -2.95 -4.73 7.02
N THR A 9 -1.69 -5.19 6.96
CA THR A 9 -0.51 -4.30 6.87
C THR A 9 0.06 -4.29 5.46
N LEU A 10 0.10 -3.11 4.85
CA LEU A 10 0.58 -2.84 3.50
C LEU A 10 1.91 -2.09 3.56
N SER A 11 2.88 -2.53 2.78
CA SER A 11 4.15 -1.82 2.55
C SER A 11 4.11 -1.13 1.20
N LEU A 12 4.21 0.20 1.21
CA LEU A 12 4.13 1.03 0.00
C LEU A 12 5.52 1.34 -0.55
N ARG A 13 5.61 1.31 -1.88
CA ARG A 13 6.78 1.72 -2.66
C ARG A 13 6.58 3.14 -3.21
N GLY A 14 7.64 3.69 -3.81
CA GLY A 14 7.55 4.95 -4.55
C GLY A 14 6.48 4.89 -5.64
N HIS A 15 5.79 6.01 -5.87
CA HIS A 15 4.69 6.13 -6.84
C HIS A 15 3.48 5.22 -6.56
N GLN A 16 3.24 4.86 -5.32
CA GLN A 16 1.98 4.25 -4.89
C GLN A 16 1.23 5.19 -3.95
N LEU A 17 -0.10 5.19 -4.05
CA LEU A 17 -0.97 5.76 -3.02
C LEU A 17 -1.90 4.68 -2.47
N VAL A 18 -2.39 4.91 -1.26
CA VAL A 18 -3.46 4.09 -0.68
C VAL A 18 -4.71 4.93 -0.54
N TRP A 19 -5.77 4.49 -1.22
CA TRP A 19 -7.11 4.92 -0.92
C TRP A 19 -7.60 4.21 0.34
N ILE A 20 -8.01 4.97 1.34
CA ILE A 20 -8.63 4.47 2.57
C ILE A 20 -10.09 4.94 2.56
N PRO A 21 -11.08 4.03 2.57
CA PRO A 21 -12.48 4.45 2.59
C PRO A 21 -12.81 5.17 3.90
N ALA A 22 -13.84 6.03 3.84
CA ALA A 22 -14.29 6.77 5.01
C ALA A 22 -14.59 5.82 6.18
N HIS A 23 -14.18 6.22 7.39
CA HIS A 23 -14.38 5.49 8.64
C HIS A 23 -13.58 4.18 8.80
N ALA A 24 -12.72 3.79 7.87
CA ALA A 24 -11.83 2.64 8.06
C ALA A 24 -10.72 2.97 9.07
N PRO A 25 -10.62 2.25 10.20
CA PRO A 25 -9.51 2.38 11.13
C PRO A 25 -8.19 2.10 10.42
N HIS A 26 -7.25 3.02 10.56
CA HIS A 26 -5.92 2.88 10.00
C HIS A 26 -4.85 3.43 10.94
N ALA A 27 -3.68 2.81 10.87
CA ALA A 27 -2.47 3.24 11.56
C ALA A 27 -1.33 3.23 10.55
N MET A 28 -0.40 4.17 10.67
CA MET A 28 0.69 4.34 9.72
C MET A 28 2.00 4.49 10.46
N THR A 29 3.02 3.77 9.98
CA THR A 29 4.38 3.87 10.49
C THR A 29 5.33 4.24 9.35
N ILE A 30 6.09 5.32 9.54
CA ILE A 30 7.11 5.78 8.61
C ILE A 30 8.45 5.28 9.16
N VAL A 31 9.03 4.27 8.50
CA VAL A 31 10.22 3.55 8.98
C VAL A 31 11.52 4.25 8.57
N GLU A 32 11.51 4.98 7.44
CA GLU A 32 12.66 5.72 6.91
C GLU A 32 12.27 7.14 6.54
N GLY A 33 13.26 8.03 6.43
CA GLY A 33 13.04 9.42 6.01
C GLY A 33 12.33 9.51 4.66
N GLY A 34 11.19 10.19 4.62
CA GLY A 34 10.41 10.36 3.40
C GLY A 34 9.36 11.47 3.55
N GLN A 35 8.84 11.93 2.42
CA GLN A 35 7.70 12.85 2.40
C GLN A 35 6.42 12.06 2.20
N LEU A 36 5.46 12.29 3.10
CA LEU A 36 4.12 11.76 2.98
C LEU A 36 3.15 12.90 2.65
N ILE A 37 2.29 12.65 1.68
CA ILE A 37 1.13 13.50 1.40
C ILE A 37 -0.11 12.71 1.79
N SER A 38 -0.81 13.18 2.83
CA SER A 38 -2.12 12.65 3.21
C SER A 38 -3.18 13.67 2.84
N LEU A 39 -4.13 13.26 1.99
CA LEU A 39 -5.25 14.10 1.59
C LEU A 39 -6.55 13.51 2.12
N TYR A 40 -7.35 14.37 2.73
CA TYR A 40 -8.69 14.04 3.18
C TYR A 40 -9.69 14.80 2.33
N ALA A 41 -10.67 14.07 1.78
CA ALA A 41 -11.75 14.62 0.99
C ALA A 41 -13.09 14.25 1.62
N ALA A 42 -14.11 15.07 1.37
CA ALA A 42 -15.48 14.73 1.74
C ALA A 42 -15.89 13.42 1.06
N SER A 43 -16.72 12.60 1.72
CA SER A 43 -17.21 11.34 1.19
C SER A 43 -18.01 11.48 -0.11
N THR A 44 -18.56 12.67 -0.38
CA THR A 44 -19.21 13.02 -1.65
C THR A 44 -18.26 13.04 -2.85
N LEU A 45 -16.95 13.13 -2.61
CA LEU A 45 -15.90 13.07 -3.62
C LEU A 45 -15.31 11.65 -3.77
N ARG A 46 -15.95 10.62 -3.20
CA ARG A 46 -15.52 9.24 -3.38
C ARG A 46 -15.49 8.89 -4.88
N PRO A 47 -14.42 8.26 -5.38
CA PRO A 47 -14.39 7.73 -6.75
C PRO A 47 -15.52 6.73 -7.02
N VAL A 48 -15.86 6.57 -8.29
CA VAL A 48 -16.98 5.75 -8.77
C VAL A 48 -16.58 4.28 -8.83
N GLY A 49 -17.47 3.41 -8.36
CA GLY A 49 -17.32 1.95 -8.42
C GLY A 49 -17.09 1.29 -7.07
N ASP A 50 -17.45 0.01 -6.97
CA ASP A 50 -17.50 -0.73 -5.71
C ASP A 50 -16.13 -0.95 -5.07
N ARG A 51 -15.05 -0.96 -5.88
CA ARG A 51 -13.68 -1.13 -5.38
C ARG A 51 -13.28 -0.08 -4.35
N TRP A 52 -13.82 1.14 -4.47
CA TRP A 52 -13.52 2.26 -3.57
C TRP A 52 -14.24 2.21 -2.22
N SER A 53 -15.09 1.19 -2.02
CA SER A 53 -15.64 0.86 -0.70
C SER A 53 -14.65 0.09 0.16
N ARG A 54 -13.48 -0.26 -0.38
CA ARG A 54 -12.40 -0.97 0.30
C ARG A 54 -11.09 -0.23 0.12
N THR A 55 -10.10 -0.56 0.93
CA THR A 55 -8.73 -0.07 0.75
C THR A 55 -8.20 -0.47 -0.61
N GLN A 56 -7.69 0.49 -1.38
CA GLN A 56 -7.07 0.25 -2.70
C GLN A 56 -5.66 0.80 -2.71
N VAL A 57 -4.73 0.03 -3.26
CA VAL A 57 -3.41 0.54 -3.62
C VAL A 57 -3.45 0.81 -5.10
N VAL A 58 -3.08 2.02 -5.51
CA VAL A 58 -3.09 2.42 -6.92
C VAL A 58 -1.77 3.08 -7.29
N GLY A 59 -1.40 2.93 -8.56
CA GLY A 59 -0.23 3.58 -9.13
C GLY A 59 -0.45 5.08 -9.22
N VAL A 60 0.61 5.84 -8.99
CA VAL A 60 0.63 7.30 -9.11
C VAL A 60 1.47 7.66 -10.33
N ASP A 61 0.81 8.18 -11.37
CA ASP A 61 1.50 8.77 -12.51
C ASP A 61 1.99 10.20 -12.20
N ASP A 62 2.69 10.81 -13.15
CA ASP A 62 3.28 12.14 -12.98
C ASP A 62 2.21 13.23 -12.76
N LEU A 63 1.06 13.12 -13.44
CA LEU A 63 -0.02 14.09 -13.35
C LEU A 63 -0.71 14.04 -11.98
N MET A 64 -1.08 12.84 -11.53
CA MET A 64 -1.66 12.64 -10.20
C MET A 64 -0.66 13.04 -9.12
N GLY A 65 0.61 12.64 -9.24
CA GLY A 65 1.66 13.04 -8.32
C GLY A 65 1.81 14.55 -8.21
N ALA A 66 1.76 15.27 -9.33
CA ALA A 66 1.81 16.73 -9.34
C ALA A 66 0.57 17.36 -8.71
N ALA A 67 -0.63 16.85 -9.00
CA ALA A 67 -1.88 17.33 -8.41
C ALA A 67 -1.92 17.13 -6.88
N LEU A 68 -1.48 15.95 -6.40
CA LEU A 68 -1.39 15.64 -4.97
C LEU A 68 -0.41 16.58 -4.25
N ARG A 69 0.79 16.81 -4.84
CA ARG A 69 1.77 17.77 -4.31
C ARG A 69 1.23 19.19 -4.29
N HIS A 70 0.53 19.61 -5.34
CA HIS A 70 -0.08 20.93 -5.39
C HIS A 70 -1.11 21.11 -4.28
N LEU A 71 -1.96 20.11 -4.03
CA LEU A 71 -2.95 20.12 -2.95
C LEU A 71 -2.33 20.22 -1.55
N GLY A 72 -1.10 19.75 -1.37
CA GLY A 72 -0.34 19.94 -0.13
C GLY A 72 0.23 21.36 0.07
N THR A 73 0.10 22.25 -0.92
CA THR A 73 0.65 23.61 -0.84
C THR A 73 -0.24 24.50 0.04
N PRO A 74 0.32 25.25 1.01
CA PRO A 74 -0.47 26.15 1.85
C PRO A 74 -1.03 27.33 1.03
N GLY A 75 -2.20 27.85 1.46
CA GLY A 75 -2.78 29.07 0.88
C GLY A 75 -3.52 28.89 -0.44
N LEU A 76 -3.87 27.66 -0.83
CA LEU A 76 -4.74 27.43 -2.00
C LEU A 76 -6.12 28.06 -1.80
N SER A 77 -6.61 28.76 -2.82
CA SER A 77 -8.01 29.21 -2.84
C SER A 77 -8.96 28.01 -2.83
N PRO A 78 -10.16 28.13 -2.21
CA PRO A 78 -11.16 27.05 -2.22
C PRO A 78 -11.52 26.57 -3.63
N ALA A 79 -11.58 27.48 -4.61
CA ALA A 79 -11.85 27.15 -6.00
C ALA A 79 -10.76 26.25 -6.60
N ARG A 80 -9.48 26.58 -6.36
CA ARG A 80 -8.34 25.79 -6.84
C ARG A 80 -8.30 24.42 -6.16
N GLN A 81 -8.53 24.38 -4.85
CA GLN A 81 -8.58 23.12 -4.10
C GLN A 81 -9.68 22.20 -4.65
N GLY A 82 -10.89 22.74 -4.88
CA GLY A 82 -12.00 21.98 -5.45
C GLY A 82 -11.72 21.45 -6.86
N LEU A 83 -11.04 22.23 -7.72
CA LEU A 83 -10.61 21.77 -9.04
C LEU A 83 -9.62 20.61 -8.95
N CYS A 84 -8.61 20.73 -8.09
CA CYS A 84 -7.58 19.71 -7.95
C CYS A 84 -8.12 18.43 -7.31
N HIS A 85 -9.04 18.54 -6.33
CA HIS A 85 -9.74 17.37 -5.80
C HIS A 85 -10.51 16.63 -6.88
N ARG A 86 -11.28 17.32 -7.72
CA ARG A 86 -12.02 16.68 -8.83
C ARG A 86 -11.08 16.00 -9.82
N LEU A 87 -9.96 16.64 -10.15
CA LEU A 87 -8.94 16.04 -11.01
C LEU A 87 -8.36 14.77 -10.38
N VAL A 88 -7.98 14.78 -9.10
CA VAL A 88 -7.47 13.58 -8.44
C VAL A 88 -8.50 12.45 -8.44
N VAL A 89 -9.78 12.76 -8.19
CA VAL A 89 -10.86 11.76 -8.22
C VAL A 89 -11.04 11.17 -9.63
N ASP A 90 -10.96 12.00 -10.66
CA ASP A 90 -11.02 11.57 -12.06
C ASP A 90 -9.85 10.63 -12.40
N LEU A 91 -8.62 11.01 -12.04
CA LEU A 91 -7.42 10.19 -12.21
C LEU A 91 -7.50 8.87 -11.44
N LEU A 92 -8.06 8.90 -10.22
CA LEU A 92 -8.32 7.68 -9.45
C LEU A 92 -9.27 6.74 -10.20
N ASN A 93 -10.36 7.25 -10.77
CA ASN A 93 -11.31 6.42 -11.51
C ASN A 93 -10.65 5.66 -12.66
N ASP A 94 -9.72 6.30 -13.37
CA ASP A 94 -8.97 5.72 -14.49
C ASP A 94 -7.76 4.86 -14.04
N SER A 95 -7.32 5.00 -12.79
CA SER A 95 -6.16 4.28 -12.27
C SER A 95 -6.36 2.77 -12.16
N GLU A 96 -5.33 2.01 -12.52
CA GLU A 96 -5.31 0.56 -12.30
C GLU A 96 -4.85 0.21 -10.87
N PRO A 97 -5.35 -0.90 -10.29
CA PRO A 97 -4.81 -1.44 -9.05
C PRO A 97 -3.30 -1.68 -9.17
N SER A 98 -2.55 -1.19 -8.20
CA SER A 98 -1.12 -1.46 -8.10
C SER A 98 -0.87 -2.44 -6.96
N PRO A 99 -0.18 -3.57 -7.18
CA PRO A 99 0.10 -4.52 -6.11
C PRO A 99 0.98 -3.86 -5.04
N ALA A 100 0.49 -3.82 -3.80
CA ALA A 100 1.33 -3.56 -2.63
C ALA A 100 1.92 -4.87 -2.12
N LEU A 101 3.08 -4.77 -1.48
CA LEU A 101 3.58 -5.88 -0.67
C LEU A 101 2.76 -5.94 0.62
N SER A 102 1.99 -7.00 0.80
CA SER A 102 1.33 -7.27 2.07
C SER A 102 2.32 -7.91 3.03
N THR A 103 2.35 -7.45 4.28
CA THR A 103 3.21 -8.06 5.31
C THR A 103 2.55 -9.32 5.86
N PRO A 104 3.23 -10.50 5.88
CA PRO A 104 2.64 -11.71 6.42
C PRO A 104 2.23 -11.58 7.90
N THR A 105 1.11 -12.20 8.25
CA THR A 105 0.60 -12.25 9.63
C THR A 105 1.26 -13.33 10.48
N ASP A 106 1.64 -14.46 9.87
CA ASP A 106 2.40 -15.54 10.54
C ASP A 106 3.83 -15.05 10.85
N PRO A 107 4.31 -15.16 12.10
CA PRO A 107 5.65 -14.69 12.50
C PRO A 107 6.80 -15.26 11.66
N ARG A 108 6.67 -16.52 11.20
CA ARG A 108 7.72 -17.19 10.41
C ARG A 108 7.80 -16.59 9.01
N ALA A 109 6.66 -16.44 8.35
CA ALA A 109 6.60 -15.79 7.04
C ALA A 109 7.00 -14.30 7.13
N ARG A 110 6.64 -13.62 8.23
CA ARG A 110 7.07 -12.24 8.48
C ARG A 110 8.58 -12.12 8.58
N THR A 111 9.23 -12.99 9.35
CA THR A 111 10.69 -13.01 9.50
C THR A 111 11.38 -13.13 8.13
N VAL A 112 10.87 -14.00 7.26
CA VAL A 112 11.39 -14.17 5.89
C VAL A 112 11.18 -12.90 5.06
N ALA A 113 9.97 -12.32 5.10
CA ALA A 113 9.67 -11.09 4.37
C ALA A 113 10.55 -9.91 4.83
N GLU A 114 10.75 -9.75 6.14
CA GLU A 114 11.61 -8.71 6.72
C GLU A 114 13.08 -8.90 6.29
N THR A 115 13.54 -10.15 6.22
CA THR A 115 14.90 -10.48 5.76
C THR A 115 15.11 -10.08 4.29
N LEU A 116 14.16 -10.42 3.41
CA LEU A 116 14.23 -10.07 1.98
C LEU A 116 14.05 -8.56 1.73
N VAL A 117 13.31 -7.86 2.59
CA VAL A 117 13.19 -6.40 2.52
C VAL A 117 14.53 -5.74 2.92
N ALA A 118 15.23 -6.30 3.92
CA ALA A 118 16.53 -5.80 4.36
C ALA A 118 17.66 -6.10 3.37
N ASP A 119 17.61 -7.26 2.69
CA ASP A 119 18.54 -7.64 1.63
C ASP A 119 17.80 -8.20 0.41
N PRO A 120 17.38 -7.33 -0.53
CA PRO A 120 16.67 -7.77 -1.75
C PRO A 120 17.50 -8.66 -2.68
N ALA A 121 18.82 -8.74 -2.48
CA ALA A 121 19.73 -9.57 -3.27
C ALA A 121 20.00 -10.94 -2.62
N ASP A 122 19.37 -11.26 -1.50
CA ASP A 122 19.48 -12.55 -0.83
C ASP A 122 19.09 -13.70 -1.78
N PRO A 123 20.00 -14.67 -2.04
CA PRO A 123 19.78 -15.71 -3.04
C PRO A 123 18.93 -16.89 -2.51
N ARG A 124 18.53 -16.89 -1.23
CA ARG A 124 17.78 -17.99 -0.62
C ARG A 124 16.39 -18.15 -1.25
N GLU A 125 16.07 -19.36 -1.68
CA GLU A 125 14.73 -19.72 -2.12
C GLU A 125 13.84 -20.06 -0.91
N LEU A 126 12.53 -20.19 -1.15
CA LEU A 126 11.55 -20.52 -0.10
C LEU A 126 11.93 -21.78 0.69
N ARG A 127 12.51 -22.77 0.00
CA ARG A 127 12.98 -24.02 0.62
C ARG A 127 14.11 -23.77 1.62
N ASP A 128 15.08 -22.92 1.28
CA ASP A 128 16.21 -22.62 2.16
C ASP A 128 15.75 -21.93 3.45
N PHE A 129 14.78 -21.01 3.32
CA PHE A 129 14.12 -20.39 4.47
C PHE A 129 13.34 -21.40 5.31
N ALA A 130 12.61 -22.32 4.67
CA ALA A 130 11.84 -23.35 5.35
C ALA A 130 12.77 -24.30 6.15
N ASP A 131 13.87 -24.71 5.53
CA ASP A 131 14.90 -25.55 6.15
C ASP A 131 15.55 -24.84 7.35
N HIS A 132 15.88 -23.54 7.22
CA HIS A 132 16.42 -22.72 8.32
C HIS A 132 15.44 -22.57 9.49
N LEU A 133 14.13 -22.51 9.20
CA LEU A 133 13.07 -22.40 10.20
C LEU A 133 12.58 -23.75 10.75
N GLY A 134 13.12 -24.88 10.28
CA GLY A 134 12.74 -26.22 10.71
C GLY A 134 11.31 -26.61 10.32
N ILE A 135 10.79 -26.08 9.21
CA ILE A 135 9.43 -26.34 8.73
C ILE A 135 9.43 -26.82 7.27
N SER A 136 8.34 -27.44 6.83
CA SER A 136 8.20 -27.75 5.40
C SER A 136 7.98 -26.49 4.56
N GLU A 137 8.50 -26.50 3.33
CA GLU A 137 8.24 -25.45 2.33
C GLU A 137 6.73 -25.21 2.13
N LYS A 138 5.92 -26.29 2.17
CA LYS A 138 4.45 -26.22 2.06
C LYS A 138 3.83 -25.44 3.22
N THR A 139 4.37 -25.57 4.43
CA THR A 139 3.92 -24.82 5.62
C THR A 139 4.22 -23.34 5.45
N LEU A 140 5.44 -22.99 5.03
CA LEU A 140 5.85 -21.60 4.82
C LEU A 140 5.08 -20.95 3.67
N SER A 141 4.89 -21.66 2.56
CA SER A 141 4.09 -21.19 1.41
C SER A 141 2.64 -20.88 1.80
N ARG A 142 2.00 -21.75 2.61
CA ARG A 142 0.66 -21.49 3.14
C ARG A 142 0.63 -20.27 4.06
N ALA A 143 1.65 -20.08 4.88
CA ALA A 143 1.75 -18.92 5.77
C ALA A 143 1.85 -17.59 4.98
N PHE A 144 2.64 -17.56 3.90
CA PHE A 144 2.68 -16.42 2.98
C PHE A 144 1.31 -16.14 2.35
N ARG A 145 0.69 -17.16 1.73
CA ARG A 145 -0.62 -17.00 1.08
C ARG A 145 -1.71 -16.56 2.06
N ALA A 146 -1.76 -17.15 3.24
CA ALA A 146 -2.76 -16.82 4.25
C ALA A 146 -2.58 -15.38 4.79
N GLY A 147 -1.34 -14.92 4.92
CA GLY A 147 -1.06 -13.58 5.45
C GLY A 147 -1.07 -12.47 4.41
N THR A 148 -0.79 -12.76 3.14
CA THR A 148 -0.55 -11.75 2.10
C THR A 148 -1.50 -11.82 0.91
N GLY A 149 -2.24 -12.92 0.77
CA GLY A 149 -3.00 -13.24 -0.44
C GLY A 149 -2.13 -13.65 -1.64
N SER A 150 -0.80 -13.58 -1.51
CA SER A 150 0.17 -13.80 -2.59
C SER A 150 1.13 -14.93 -2.27
N THR A 151 1.83 -15.42 -3.31
CA THR A 151 2.90 -16.41 -3.15
C THR A 151 4.23 -15.74 -2.82
N PHE A 152 5.21 -16.51 -2.33
CA PHE A 152 6.56 -16.01 -2.03
C PHE A 152 7.26 -15.31 -3.21
N ARG A 153 6.97 -15.69 -4.45
CA ARG A 153 7.62 -15.13 -5.66
C ARG A 153 6.96 -13.85 -6.20
N GLN A 154 5.91 -13.36 -5.56
CA GLN A 154 5.16 -12.15 -5.95
C GLN A 154 5.43 -11.04 -4.94
#